data_AF-A0A3E0QE72-F1
#
_entry.id   AF-A0A3E0QE72-F1
#
_cell.length_a   1.000
_cell.length_b   1.000
_cell.length_c   1.000
_cell.angle_alpha   90.00
_cell.angle_beta   90.00
_cell.angle_gamma   90.00
#
_symmetry.space_group_name_H-M   'P 1'
#
loop_
_entity.id
_entity.type
_entity.pdbx_description
1 polymer ?
#
loop_
_entity_poly.entity_id
_entity_poly.type
_entity_poly.pdbx_seq_one_letter_code
_entity_poly.pdbx_strand_id
1 'polypeptide(L)'
;MSGSSGGLNPACTPDNEITQNVMWMAVTATTTSFTIENKKAYVGSGANNANTKDYVVYSGTCGSLTQIACYTLGGNANATVTGLTAGQVYYIMASPSSLNTTADAISVAITSTVGYTPPGNACASAPALVTNTTYTLTNAGATVNGPICSGSVENNVWYQWCAPSNWPSGQAAYVSVFNQICNSSQGLQLTVWNTNSSCPGSAASPTLVCQNPGSTTQYYYQWTPTANQCYYITIDGYAGTACQYRLTVGSLIVLPIELIRFDAKVLGNSVHLTWATASEINNHYFTLEKSKDGSRFIPLAEVPGAGNSTTLRNYAHEDPFPFSGVNYYRIRQTDMDGQFSYSSIIAVNVKDKGNVFSAWQNTASGSVGVIYFSTESTIGRLRMIDINGRQVYNMDLHMDTGRNDFKIDRKLFSAGVYVIILETEDEVMRTSLSLSDDL
;
A
#
# COMPACT_ATOMS: atom_id res chain seq x y z
N MET A 1 -8.69 22.27 -7.23
CA MET A 1 -7.34 22.85 -7.17
C MET A 1 -7.45 24.26 -7.72
N SER A 2 -7.17 25.28 -6.93
CA SER A 2 -7.16 26.68 -7.34
C SER A 2 -5.82 27.00 -8.01
N GLY A 3 -5.83 27.21 -9.34
CA GLY A 3 -4.66 27.64 -10.10
C GLY A 3 -4.81 29.10 -10.51
N SER A 4 -3.94 29.97 -10.00
CA SER A 4 -3.83 31.38 -10.42
C SER A 4 -3.01 31.53 -11.70
N SER A 5 -3.55 32.36 -12.61
CA SER A 5 -2.89 33.14 -13.67
C SER A 5 -1.91 32.42 -14.62
N GLY A 6 -2.44 31.97 -15.75
CA GLY A 6 -1.64 31.51 -16.90
C GLY A 6 -2.50 31.12 -18.10
N GLY A 7 -3.53 31.91 -18.40
CA GLY A 7 -4.33 31.70 -19.61
C GLY A 7 -3.51 31.96 -20.87
N LEU A 8 -3.74 31.17 -21.91
CA LEU A 8 -3.34 31.53 -23.27
C LEU A 8 -4.51 32.27 -23.90
N ASN A 9 -4.24 33.29 -24.71
CA ASN A 9 -5.30 34.00 -25.43
C ASN A 9 -5.43 33.43 -26.86
N PRO A 10 -6.28 32.41 -27.10
CA PRO A 10 -6.48 31.88 -28.43
C PRO A 10 -7.24 32.86 -29.32
N ALA A 11 -7.08 32.76 -30.63
CA ALA A 11 -7.77 33.64 -31.58
C ALA A 11 -9.30 33.47 -31.62
N CYS A 12 -9.82 32.43 -30.97
CA CYS A 12 -11.22 32.02 -31.04
C CYS A 12 -12.07 32.46 -29.83
N THR A 13 -11.46 32.99 -28.77
CA THR A 13 -12.20 33.55 -27.62
C THR A 13 -12.40 35.06 -27.86
N PRO A 14 -13.59 35.61 -27.59
CA PRO A 14 -13.89 37.03 -27.82
C PRO A 14 -13.25 37.96 -26.76
N ASP A 15 -12.71 37.41 -25.68
CA ASP A 15 -12.14 38.10 -24.52
C ASP A 15 -10.71 37.65 -24.18
N ASN A 16 -10.02 38.42 -23.32
CA ASN A 16 -8.61 38.22 -23.02
C ASN A 16 -8.39 37.27 -21.84
N GLU A 17 -8.15 36.01 -22.17
CA GLU A 17 -7.99 34.91 -21.21
C GLU A 17 -6.74 35.00 -20.33
N ILE A 18 -5.74 35.79 -20.72
CA ILE A 18 -4.53 36.02 -19.89
C ILE A 18 -4.90 36.77 -18.60
N THR A 19 -5.97 37.56 -18.62
CA THR A 19 -6.42 38.39 -17.50
C THR A 19 -7.48 37.74 -16.63
N GLN A 20 -7.91 36.53 -16.97
CA GLN A 20 -8.99 35.82 -16.30
C GLN A 20 -8.50 34.67 -15.40
N ASN A 21 -9.39 34.22 -14.52
CA ASN A 21 -9.21 32.96 -13.79
C ASN A 21 -9.49 31.79 -14.73
N VAL A 22 -8.43 31.15 -15.21
CA VAL A 22 -8.51 29.97 -16.07
C VAL A 22 -8.25 28.69 -15.28
N MET A 23 -8.90 27.61 -15.68
CA MET A 23 -8.59 26.26 -15.22
C MET A 23 -7.92 25.48 -16.34
N TRP A 24 -6.83 24.79 -16.01
CA TRP A 24 -6.18 23.84 -16.91
C TRP A 24 -6.46 22.41 -16.48
N MET A 25 -6.79 21.56 -17.44
CA MET A 25 -7.02 20.13 -17.27
C MET A 25 -6.14 19.38 -18.28
N ALA A 26 -5.67 18.19 -17.91
CA ALA A 26 -4.99 17.27 -18.82
C ALA A 26 -5.81 15.98 -18.95
N VAL A 27 -5.99 15.52 -20.18
CA VAL A 27 -6.78 14.33 -20.51
C VAL A 27 -5.98 13.46 -21.45
N THR A 28 -5.69 12.23 -21.04
CA THR A 28 -5.21 11.19 -21.97
C THR A 28 -6.40 10.70 -22.77
N ALA A 29 -6.43 10.96 -24.08
CA ALA A 29 -7.50 10.49 -24.93
C ALA A 29 -7.53 8.96 -24.93
N THR A 30 -8.68 8.37 -24.64
CA THR A 30 -8.88 6.92 -24.72
C THR A 30 -9.51 6.48 -26.04
N THR A 31 -10.01 7.44 -26.83
CA THR A 31 -10.59 7.22 -28.17
C THR A 31 -10.24 8.40 -29.08
N THR A 32 -10.79 8.43 -30.29
CA THR A 32 -10.61 9.51 -31.26
C THR A 32 -11.44 10.76 -30.98
N SER A 33 -12.23 10.78 -29.90
CA SER A 33 -13.04 11.93 -29.50
C SER A 33 -13.35 11.98 -28.00
N PHE A 34 -13.60 13.18 -27.47
CA PHE A 34 -14.28 13.33 -26.18
C PHE A 34 -15.26 14.50 -26.22
N THR A 35 -16.27 14.45 -25.35
CA THR A 35 -17.26 15.48 -25.13
C THR A 35 -16.90 16.27 -23.88
N ILE A 36 -16.93 17.59 -24.00
CA ILE A 36 -16.84 18.55 -22.91
C ILE A 36 -18.28 18.91 -22.54
N GLU A 37 -18.67 18.72 -21.30
CA GLU A 37 -19.96 19.14 -20.75
C GLU A 37 -19.75 20.29 -19.76
N ASN A 38 -20.35 21.44 -20.06
CA ASN A 38 -20.39 22.58 -19.14
C ASN A 38 -21.57 22.42 -18.18
N LYS A 39 -21.35 21.82 -17.01
CA LYS A 39 -22.44 21.57 -16.04
C LYS A 39 -22.73 22.84 -15.24
N LYS A 40 -24.01 23.18 -15.11
CA LYS A 40 -24.45 24.37 -14.38
C LYS A 40 -24.24 24.21 -12.88
N ALA A 41 -23.37 25.03 -12.27
CA ALA A 41 -23.18 25.12 -10.82
C ALA A 41 -23.37 26.55 -10.32
N TYR A 42 -24.58 27.12 -10.47
CA TYR A 42 -24.98 28.31 -9.71
C TYR A 42 -26.51 28.47 -9.64
N VAL A 43 -27.02 28.70 -8.42
CA VAL A 43 -28.43 28.94 -8.07
C VAL A 43 -28.57 30.32 -7.41
N GLY A 44 -28.62 31.37 -8.21
CA GLY A 44 -28.90 32.75 -7.79
C GLY A 44 -29.53 33.56 -8.92
N SER A 45 -30.15 34.71 -8.61
CA SER A 45 -30.76 35.58 -9.61
C SER A 45 -29.69 36.12 -10.59
N GLY A 46 -29.87 35.86 -11.90
CA GLY A 46 -28.89 36.21 -12.95
C GLY A 46 -28.06 35.03 -13.51
N ALA A 47 -28.29 33.79 -13.03
CA ALA A 47 -27.50 32.59 -13.35
C ALA A 47 -27.41 32.17 -14.83
N ASN A 48 -28.24 32.70 -15.73
CA ASN A 48 -28.21 32.27 -17.14
C ASN A 48 -27.00 32.82 -17.90
N ASN A 49 -26.48 34.00 -17.51
CA ASN A 49 -25.36 34.64 -18.19
C ASN A 49 -24.00 34.36 -17.51
N ALA A 50 -24.00 33.93 -16.23
CA ALA A 50 -22.77 33.68 -15.46
C ALA A 50 -22.16 32.28 -15.68
N ASN A 51 -22.88 31.38 -16.36
CA ASN A 51 -22.46 29.99 -16.56
C ASN A 51 -21.88 29.72 -17.96
N THR A 52 -21.84 30.70 -18.86
CA THR A 52 -21.20 30.51 -20.17
C THR A 52 -19.68 30.49 -20.00
N LYS A 53 -19.03 29.48 -20.57
CA LYS A 53 -17.59 29.24 -20.45
C LYS A 53 -16.97 29.01 -21.81
N ASP A 54 -15.75 29.48 -21.96
CA ASP A 54 -14.90 29.17 -23.09
C ASP A 54 -14.02 27.96 -22.76
N TYR A 55 -13.91 27.06 -23.73
CA TYR A 55 -13.10 25.85 -23.65
C TYR A 55 -12.16 25.80 -24.84
N VAL A 56 -10.88 25.60 -24.58
CA VAL A 56 -9.85 25.57 -25.59
C VAL A 56 -9.03 24.30 -25.40
N VAL A 57 -8.91 23.51 -26.46
CA VAL A 57 -8.23 22.22 -26.42
C VAL A 57 -6.93 22.32 -27.19
N TYR A 58 -5.87 21.85 -26.57
CA TYR A 58 -4.52 21.86 -27.09
C TYR A 58 -3.93 20.45 -27.15
N SER A 59 -3.05 20.24 -28.12
CA SER A 59 -2.14 19.10 -28.20
C SER A 59 -0.69 19.59 -28.14
N GLY A 60 0.26 18.67 -27.92
CA GLY A 60 1.69 18.98 -27.87
C GLY A 60 2.27 18.89 -26.47
N THR A 61 3.37 19.59 -26.22
CA THR A 61 4.10 19.57 -24.94
C THR A 61 4.06 20.94 -24.28
N CYS A 62 4.32 20.99 -22.97
CA CYS A 62 4.46 22.25 -22.24
C CYS A 62 5.50 23.15 -22.94
N GLY A 63 5.11 24.39 -23.28
CA GLY A 63 5.94 25.35 -24.03
C GLY A 63 5.77 25.32 -25.56
N SER A 64 5.06 24.34 -26.13
CA SER A 64 4.76 24.25 -27.57
C SER A 64 3.37 23.62 -27.79
N LEU A 65 2.34 24.28 -27.26
CA LEU A 65 0.96 23.83 -27.39
C LEU A 65 0.36 24.30 -28.72
N THR A 66 -0.29 23.38 -29.43
CA THR A 66 -1.04 23.67 -30.65
C THR A 66 -2.53 23.53 -30.35
N GLN A 67 -3.29 24.60 -30.58
CA GLN A 67 -4.74 24.60 -30.44
C GLN A 67 -5.37 23.67 -31.50
N ILE A 68 -6.29 22.81 -31.07
CA ILE A 68 -7.00 21.87 -31.95
C ILE A 68 -8.53 22.05 -31.93
N ALA A 69 -9.09 22.63 -30.88
CA ALA A 69 -10.52 22.91 -30.79
C ALA A 69 -10.82 24.06 -29.83
N CYS A 70 -11.99 24.69 -30.01
CA CYS A 70 -12.42 25.83 -29.23
C CYS A 70 -13.95 25.93 -29.22
N TYR A 71 -14.54 26.18 -28.05
CA TYR A 71 -16.00 26.22 -27.87
C TYR A 71 -16.41 27.22 -26.80
N THR A 72 -17.46 27.98 -27.07
CA THR A 72 -18.20 28.76 -26.06
C THR A 72 -19.47 28.00 -25.70
N LEU A 73 -19.56 27.49 -24.46
CA LEU A 73 -20.66 26.64 -24.01
C LEU A 73 -21.49 27.35 -22.95
N GLY A 74 -22.79 27.47 -23.18
CA GLY A 74 -23.75 27.86 -22.15
C GLY A 74 -23.90 26.79 -21.06
N GLY A 75 -24.60 27.11 -19.98
CA GLY A 75 -24.88 26.14 -18.91
C GLY A 75 -25.67 24.93 -19.43
N ASN A 76 -25.20 23.73 -19.08
CA ASN A 76 -25.67 22.42 -19.55
C ASN A 76 -25.47 22.15 -21.05
N ALA A 77 -24.72 22.99 -21.76
CA ALA A 77 -24.31 22.70 -23.13
C ALA A 77 -23.09 21.75 -23.14
N ASN A 78 -22.88 21.12 -24.28
CA ASN A 78 -21.74 20.25 -24.52
C ASN A 78 -21.15 20.48 -25.92
N ALA A 79 -19.90 20.06 -26.10
CA ALA A 79 -19.25 20.01 -27.39
C ALA A 79 -18.35 18.78 -27.51
N THR A 80 -18.32 18.18 -28.69
CA THR A 80 -17.47 17.03 -28.98
C THR A 80 -16.21 17.46 -29.72
N VAL A 81 -15.07 17.13 -29.15
CA VAL A 81 -13.73 17.22 -29.75
C VAL A 81 -13.46 15.94 -30.50
N THR A 82 -13.05 16.02 -31.76
CA THR A 82 -12.77 14.88 -32.64
C THR A 82 -11.35 14.94 -33.18
N GLY A 83 -10.88 13.87 -33.85
CA GLY A 83 -9.54 13.82 -34.43
C GLY A 83 -8.43 13.58 -33.41
N LEU A 84 -8.76 12.96 -32.27
CA LEU A 84 -7.80 12.66 -31.22
C LEU A 84 -7.06 11.34 -31.49
N THR A 85 -5.86 11.21 -30.93
CA THR A 85 -5.07 9.98 -30.95
C THR A 85 -5.19 9.29 -29.59
N ALA A 86 -5.66 8.05 -29.56
CA ALA A 86 -5.73 7.29 -28.31
C ALA A 86 -4.34 7.11 -27.68
N GLY A 87 -4.24 7.30 -26.37
CA GLY A 87 -2.99 7.31 -25.60
C GLY A 87 -2.27 8.67 -25.57
N GLN A 88 -2.66 9.64 -26.40
CA GLN A 88 -2.08 10.98 -26.40
C GLN A 88 -2.73 11.87 -25.33
N VAL A 89 -1.92 12.70 -24.66
CA VAL A 89 -2.39 13.71 -23.70
C VAL A 89 -2.80 14.99 -24.43
N TYR A 90 -3.96 15.51 -24.07
CA TYR A 90 -4.51 16.78 -24.51
C TYR A 90 -4.72 17.70 -23.30
N TYR A 91 -4.56 18.99 -23.51
CA TYR A 91 -4.75 20.00 -22.46
C TYR A 91 -5.99 20.83 -22.76
N ILE A 92 -6.85 21.01 -21.76
CA ILE A 92 -8.09 21.76 -21.89
C ILE A 92 -7.99 22.96 -20.96
N MET A 93 -8.05 24.15 -21.54
CA MET A 93 -8.22 25.39 -20.80
C MET A 93 -9.70 25.71 -20.74
N ALA A 94 -10.20 26.06 -19.56
CA ALA A 94 -11.57 26.51 -19.35
C ALA A 94 -11.57 27.89 -18.67
N SER A 95 -12.40 28.79 -19.16
CA SER A 95 -12.47 30.19 -18.73
C SER A 95 -13.90 30.74 -18.73
N PRO A 96 -14.20 31.78 -17.95
CA PRO A 96 -15.44 32.54 -18.07
C PRO A 96 -15.57 33.24 -19.44
N SER A 97 -16.69 33.08 -20.15
CA SER A 97 -16.87 33.76 -21.45
C SER A 97 -17.29 35.25 -21.35
N SER A 98 -17.17 35.86 -20.16
CA SER A 98 -17.50 37.27 -19.90
C SER A 98 -16.82 37.77 -18.62
N LEU A 99 -16.59 39.09 -18.52
CA LEU A 99 -15.97 39.78 -17.37
C LEU A 99 -16.67 39.59 -16.00
N ASN A 100 -17.76 38.82 -15.93
CA ASN A 100 -18.43 38.51 -14.67
C ASN A 100 -17.71 37.36 -13.94
N THR A 101 -16.71 37.74 -13.14
CA THR A 101 -15.78 36.85 -12.41
C THR A 101 -16.31 36.32 -11.08
N THR A 102 -17.58 36.55 -10.73
CA THR A 102 -18.07 36.36 -9.35
C THR A 102 -18.61 34.95 -9.02
N ALA A 103 -18.58 33.99 -9.95
CA ALA A 103 -19.07 32.62 -9.74
C ALA A 103 -17.97 31.59 -10.05
N ASP A 104 -17.18 31.24 -9.04
CA ASP A 104 -15.99 30.39 -9.13
C ASP A 104 -16.30 28.90 -8.83
N ALA A 105 -17.42 28.37 -9.35
CA ALA A 105 -17.74 26.95 -9.30
C ALA A 105 -17.79 26.38 -10.71
N ILE A 106 -16.61 26.11 -11.29
CA ILE A 106 -16.50 25.42 -12.58
C ILE A 106 -16.82 23.93 -12.38
N SER A 107 -17.92 23.45 -12.96
CA SER A 107 -18.27 22.02 -13.01
C SER A 107 -18.13 21.52 -14.45
N VAL A 108 -17.01 20.87 -14.75
CA VAL A 108 -16.72 20.31 -16.07
C VAL A 108 -16.75 18.80 -15.97
N ALA A 109 -17.48 18.15 -16.88
CA ALA A 109 -17.32 16.73 -17.14
C ALA A 109 -16.69 16.55 -18.52
N ILE A 110 -15.63 15.75 -18.60
CA ILE A 110 -15.04 15.34 -19.87
C ILE A 110 -15.33 13.85 -20.03
N THR A 111 -16.14 13.53 -21.03
CA THR A 111 -16.63 12.18 -21.29
C THR A 111 -16.18 11.77 -22.69
N SER A 112 -15.33 10.77 -22.83
CA SER A 112 -15.21 10.14 -24.14
C SER A 112 -16.45 9.28 -24.36
N THR A 113 -17.06 9.36 -25.55
CA THR A 113 -17.88 8.25 -26.04
C THR A 113 -16.92 7.11 -26.33
N VAL A 114 -16.49 6.42 -25.28
CA VAL A 114 -15.94 5.09 -25.42
C VAL A 114 -17.02 4.33 -26.16
N GLY A 115 -16.71 3.82 -27.35
CA GLY A 115 -17.57 2.84 -27.99
C GLY A 115 -17.80 1.76 -26.95
N TYR A 116 -18.99 1.75 -26.36
CA TYR A 116 -19.35 0.77 -25.36
C TYR A 116 -19.03 -0.58 -25.98
N THR A 117 -18.28 -1.43 -25.29
CA THR A 117 -18.30 -2.84 -25.65
C THR A 117 -19.78 -3.25 -25.63
N PRO A 118 -20.33 -3.74 -26.76
CA PRO A 118 -21.72 -4.14 -26.80
C PRO A 118 -22.04 -5.04 -25.61
N PRO A 119 -23.22 -4.88 -24.99
CA PRO A 119 -23.66 -5.74 -23.90
C PRO A 119 -23.35 -7.21 -24.18
N GLY A 120 -22.68 -7.89 -23.24
CA GLY A 120 -22.50 -9.33 -23.31
C GLY A 120 -23.85 -10.02 -23.19
N ASN A 121 -24.57 -10.17 -24.29
CA ASN A 121 -25.97 -10.59 -24.34
C ASN A 121 -26.19 -12.09 -24.14
N ALA A 122 -25.12 -12.86 -23.94
CA ALA A 122 -25.19 -14.29 -23.68
C ALA A 122 -24.01 -14.71 -22.81
N CYS A 123 -24.28 -15.57 -21.82
CA CYS A 123 -23.24 -16.14 -20.99
C CYS A 123 -22.18 -16.91 -21.79
N ALA A 124 -22.59 -17.65 -22.83
CA ALA A 124 -21.69 -18.45 -23.66
C ALA A 124 -20.63 -17.63 -24.42
N SER A 125 -20.89 -16.34 -24.62
CA SER A 125 -19.98 -15.38 -25.28
C SER A 125 -19.65 -14.22 -24.35
N ALA A 126 -19.68 -14.44 -23.03
CA ALA A 126 -19.38 -13.41 -22.05
C ALA A 126 -17.97 -12.86 -22.28
N PRO A 127 -17.79 -11.52 -22.40
CA PRO A 127 -16.46 -10.94 -22.54
C PRO A 127 -15.57 -11.27 -21.34
N ALA A 128 -14.34 -11.66 -21.63
CA ALA A 128 -13.33 -11.96 -20.61
C ALA A 128 -12.79 -10.66 -19.99
N LEU A 129 -12.85 -10.58 -18.67
CA LEU A 129 -12.26 -9.52 -17.87
C LEU A 129 -10.84 -9.90 -17.46
N VAL A 130 -9.94 -8.93 -17.53
CA VAL A 130 -8.56 -9.06 -17.08
C VAL A 130 -8.45 -8.58 -15.64
N THR A 131 -7.74 -9.35 -14.80
CA THR A 131 -7.49 -9.00 -13.40
C THR A 131 -6.91 -7.60 -13.27
N ASN A 132 -7.43 -6.81 -12.32
CA ASN A 132 -7.04 -5.43 -12.02
C ASN A 132 -7.20 -4.45 -13.20
N THR A 133 -7.95 -4.82 -14.23
CA THR A 133 -8.29 -3.91 -15.34
C THR A 133 -9.67 -3.32 -15.11
N THR A 134 -9.78 -2.00 -15.32
CA THR A 134 -11.05 -1.27 -15.20
C THR A 134 -11.68 -1.09 -16.56
N TYR A 135 -12.93 -1.49 -16.69
CA TYR A 135 -13.73 -1.36 -17.90
C TYR A 135 -14.81 -0.30 -17.72
N THR A 136 -15.13 0.45 -18.76
CA THR A 136 -16.31 1.34 -18.80
C THR A 136 -17.39 0.66 -19.63
N LEU A 137 -18.54 0.39 -19.01
CA LEU A 137 -19.55 -0.55 -19.48
C LEU A 137 -20.97 0.03 -19.37
N THR A 138 -21.93 -0.63 -20.00
CA THR A 138 -23.35 -0.29 -19.94
C THR A 138 -24.20 -1.54 -20.04
N ASN A 139 -25.36 -1.54 -19.37
CA ASN A 139 -26.43 -2.53 -19.60
C ASN A 139 -27.57 -1.96 -20.46
N ALA A 140 -27.45 -0.71 -20.92
CA ALA A 140 -28.43 -0.11 -21.83
C ALA A 140 -28.48 -0.89 -23.16
N GLY A 141 -29.69 -1.30 -23.56
CA GLY A 141 -29.90 -2.07 -24.79
C GLY A 141 -29.51 -3.56 -24.70
N ALA A 142 -29.19 -4.06 -23.51
CA ALA A 142 -28.99 -5.48 -23.28
C ALA A 142 -30.32 -6.25 -23.45
N THR A 143 -30.25 -7.47 -23.98
CA THR A 143 -31.40 -8.37 -24.10
C THR A 143 -31.55 -9.24 -22.85
N VAL A 144 -32.78 -9.47 -22.39
CA VAL A 144 -33.11 -10.45 -21.33
C VAL A 144 -32.53 -11.82 -21.71
N ASN A 145 -31.50 -12.29 -20.99
CA ASN A 145 -30.94 -13.62 -21.25
C ASN A 145 -30.29 -14.25 -20.02
N GLY A 146 -30.84 -15.37 -19.56
CA GLY A 146 -30.26 -16.17 -18.49
C GLY A 146 -30.66 -15.68 -17.09
N PRO A 147 -30.23 -16.41 -16.05
CA PRO A 147 -30.72 -16.17 -14.70
C PRO A 147 -30.06 -14.96 -14.04
N ILE A 148 -30.81 -14.33 -13.14
CA ILE A 148 -30.28 -13.55 -12.02
C ILE A 148 -30.64 -14.25 -10.71
N CYS A 149 -29.84 -14.06 -9.67
CA CYS A 149 -30.05 -14.71 -8.39
C CYS A 149 -31.27 -14.18 -7.60
N SER A 150 -31.79 -12.99 -7.92
CA SER A 150 -33.01 -12.43 -7.32
C SER A 150 -33.63 -11.34 -8.18
N GLY A 151 -34.97 -11.27 -8.22
CA GLY A 151 -35.70 -10.29 -9.03
C GLY A 151 -36.10 -10.83 -10.41
N SER A 152 -36.68 -9.94 -11.21
CA SER A 152 -36.96 -10.18 -12.62
C SER A 152 -35.73 -9.85 -13.46
N VAL A 153 -35.59 -10.49 -14.62
CA VAL A 153 -34.48 -10.27 -15.54
C VAL A 153 -34.95 -9.32 -16.62
N GLU A 154 -34.31 -8.16 -16.78
CA GLU A 154 -34.74 -7.16 -17.76
C GLU A 154 -33.68 -6.83 -18.79
N ASN A 155 -32.46 -6.53 -18.36
CA ASN A 155 -31.42 -6.03 -19.24
C ASN A 155 -30.05 -6.48 -18.72
N ASN A 156 -29.93 -7.78 -18.48
CA ASN A 156 -28.75 -8.34 -17.88
C ASN A 156 -27.61 -8.53 -18.88
N VAL A 157 -26.40 -8.29 -18.41
CA VAL A 157 -25.16 -8.45 -19.17
C VAL A 157 -24.22 -9.39 -18.46
N TRP A 158 -23.47 -10.14 -19.27
CA TRP A 158 -22.58 -11.20 -18.81
C TRP A 158 -21.13 -10.84 -19.01
N TYR A 159 -20.30 -11.18 -18.04
CA TYR A 159 -18.84 -11.14 -18.10
C TYR A 159 -18.25 -12.43 -17.54
N GLN A 160 -17.05 -12.78 -17.98
CA GLN A 160 -16.30 -13.91 -17.45
C GLN A 160 -14.99 -13.42 -16.87
N TRP A 161 -14.60 -13.93 -15.71
CA TRP A 161 -13.27 -13.73 -15.15
C TRP A 161 -12.69 -15.05 -14.71
N CYS A 162 -11.46 -15.37 -15.12
CA CYS A 162 -10.76 -16.58 -14.73
C CYS A 162 -9.62 -16.25 -13.78
N ALA A 163 -9.58 -16.93 -12.63
CA ALA A 163 -8.49 -16.81 -11.69
C ALA A 163 -7.20 -17.36 -12.34
N PRO A 164 -6.11 -16.57 -12.40
CA PRO A 164 -4.82 -17.02 -12.90
C PRO A 164 -4.33 -18.33 -12.29
N SER A 165 -3.48 -19.06 -13.01
CA SER A 165 -2.89 -20.33 -12.55
C SER A 165 -2.04 -20.18 -11.29
N ASN A 166 -1.45 -19.00 -11.09
CA ASN A 166 -0.64 -18.65 -9.93
C ASN A 166 -1.44 -17.93 -8.84
N TRP A 167 -2.78 -18.03 -8.82
CA TRP A 167 -3.58 -17.40 -7.78
C TRP A 167 -3.23 -17.99 -6.39
N PRO A 168 -2.80 -17.18 -5.43
CA PRO A 168 -2.43 -17.65 -4.10
C PRO A 168 -3.60 -18.30 -3.35
N SER A 169 -3.30 -19.41 -2.66
CA SER A 169 -4.29 -20.13 -1.85
C SER A 169 -4.86 -19.24 -0.76
N GLY A 170 -6.19 -19.17 -0.66
CA GLY A 170 -6.89 -18.38 0.36
C GLY A 170 -6.98 -16.88 0.04
N GLN A 171 -6.32 -16.37 -1.01
CA GLN A 171 -6.41 -14.95 -1.37
C GLN A 171 -7.78 -14.61 -1.95
N ALA A 172 -8.40 -13.56 -1.44
CA ALA A 172 -9.68 -13.07 -1.94
C ALA A 172 -9.53 -12.31 -3.28
N ALA A 173 -10.43 -12.61 -4.21
CA ALA A 173 -10.74 -11.73 -5.33
C ALA A 173 -11.85 -10.75 -4.91
N TYR A 174 -11.95 -9.63 -5.63
CA TYR A 174 -13.08 -8.73 -5.50
C TYR A 174 -13.66 -8.36 -6.86
N VAL A 175 -14.94 -8.02 -6.86
CA VAL A 175 -15.62 -7.32 -7.96
C VAL A 175 -16.05 -5.96 -7.45
N SER A 176 -15.70 -4.91 -8.17
CA SER A 176 -16.03 -3.52 -7.84
C SER A 176 -16.80 -2.90 -8.99
N VAL A 177 -17.98 -2.35 -8.68
CA VAL A 177 -18.75 -1.53 -9.59
C VAL A 177 -18.77 -0.11 -9.04
N PHE A 178 -18.43 0.87 -9.86
CA PHE A 178 -18.34 2.26 -9.42
C PHE A 178 -18.64 3.25 -10.53
N ASN A 179 -18.88 4.51 -10.15
CA ASN A 179 -19.33 5.55 -11.07
C ASN A 179 -20.61 5.14 -11.80
N GLN A 180 -21.54 4.50 -11.07
CA GLN A 180 -22.84 4.11 -11.61
C GLN A 180 -23.67 5.37 -11.88
N ILE A 181 -24.15 5.50 -13.11
CA ILE A 181 -25.04 6.58 -13.57
C ILE A 181 -26.21 5.92 -14.27
N CYS A 182 -27.40 6.02 -13.68
CA CYS A 182 -28.60 5.33 -14.14
C CYS A 182 -29.69 6.30 -14.59
N ASN A 183 -30.57 5.82 -15.47
CA ASN A 183 -31.78 6.54 -15.87
C ASN A 183 -32.92 6.48 -14.83
N SER A 184 -32.73 5.78 -13.72
CA SER A 184 -33.69 5.63 -12.63
C SER A 184 -32.99 5.55 -11.26
N SER A 185 -33.75 5.63 -10.17
CA SER A 185 -33.28 5.44 -8.79
C SER A 185 -33.20 3.97 -8.35
N GLN A 186 -33.59 3.02 -9.19
CA GLN A 186 -33.61 1.58 -8.88
C GLN A 186 -32.24 0.93 -9.06
N GLY A 187 -31.43 1.41 -10.01
CA GLY A 187 -30.03 1.05 -10.16
C GLY A 187 -29.74 -0.39 -10.62
N LEU A 188 -28.64 -0.97 -10.13
CA LEU A 188 -28.12 -2.25 -10.62
C LEU A 188 -28.23 -3.37 -9.57
N GLN A 189 -28.27 -4.60 -10.07
CA GLN A 189 -28.10 -5.86 -9.34
C GLN A 189 -26.86 -6.59 -9.85
N LEU A 190 -26.16 -7.30 -8.96
CA LEU A 190 -24.93 -8.01 -9.28
C LEU A 190 -24.96 -9.44 -8.76
N THR A 191 -24.58 -10.38 -9.63
CA THR A 191 -24.39 -11.79 -9.30
C THR A 191 -23.00 -12.26 -9.71
N VAL A 192 -22.33 -13.02 -8.85
CA VAL A 192 -21.10 -13.77 -9.17
C VAL A 192 -21.40 -15.26 -9.04
N TRP A 193 -21.28 -16.00 -10.14
CA TRP A 193 -21.60 -17.42 -10.24
C TRP A 193 -20.36 -18.30 -10.03
N ASN A 194 -20.55 -19.41 -9.34
CA ASN A 194 -19.55 -20.45 -9.10
C ASN A 194 -20.04 -21.79 -9.67
N THR A 195 -20.00 -21.89 -10.98
CA THR A 195 -20.56 -22.99 -11.76
C THR A 195 -19.46 -23.82 -12.42
N ASN A 196 -18.29 -23.95 -11.77
CA ASN A 196 -17.14 -24.71 -12.26
C ASN A 196 -16.80 -24.38 -13.72
N SER A 197 -16.63 -23.09 -14.03
CA SER A 197 -16.30 -22.57 -15.37
C SER A 197 -17.37 -22.76 -16.47
N SER A 198 -18.56 -23.27 -16.14
CA SER A 198 -19.71 -23.39 -17.07
C SER A 198 -20.76 -22.29 -16.84
N CYS A 199 -21.59 -22.00 -17.83
CA CYS A 199 -22.66 -21.02 -17.66
C CYS A 199 -23.73 -21.49 -16.65
N PRO A 200 -24.30 -20.60 -15.82
CA PRO A 200 -25.39 -20.97 -14.91
C PRO A 200 -26.64 -21.36 -15.69
N GLY A 201 -27.23 -22.50 -15.35
CA GLY A 201 -28.42 -23.03 -16.02
C GLY A 201 -29.75 -22.51 -15.44
N SER A 202 -29.73 -21.95 -14.23
CA SER A 202 -30.91 -21.40 -13.55
C SER A 202 -30.54 -20.43 -12.43
N ALA A 203 -31.54 -19.72 -11.89
CA ALA A 203 -31.38 -18.83 -10.74
C ALA A 203 -30.91 -19.55 -9.45
N ALA A 204 -31.08 -20.88 -9.39
CA ALA A 204 -30.61 -21.72 -8.29
C ALA A 204 -29.18 -22.24 -8.48
N SER A 205 -28.50 -21.88 -9.57
CA SER A 205 -27.10 -22.27 -9.78
C SER A 205 -26.23 -21.68 -8.65
N PRO A 206 -25.11 -22.31 -8.28
CA PRO A 206 -24.32 -21.83 -7.15
C PRO A 206 -23.79 -20.40 -7.38
N THR A 207 -24.00 -19.53 -6.40
CA THR A 207 -23.56 -18.13 -6.40
C THR A 207 -22.65 -17.84 -5.22
N LEU A 208 -21.64 -16.98 -5.43
CA LEU A 208 -20.79 -16.44 -4.38
C LEU A 208 -21.27 -15.06 -3.91
N VAL A 209 -21.80 -14.28 -4.83
CA VAL A 209 -22.37 -12.96 -4.57
C VAL A 209 -23.73 -12.90 -5.25
N CYS A 210 -24.72 -12.42 -4.52
CA CYS A 210 -26.06 -12.14 -5.02
C CYS A 210 -26.61 -10.91 -4.30
N GLN A 211 -26.58 -9.75 -4.93
CA GLN A 211 -26.82 -8.48 -4.26
C GLN A 211 -27.62 -7.51 -5.13
N ASN A 212 -28.45 -6.68 -4.48
CA ASN A 212 -29.16 -5.56 -5.09
C ASN A 212 -28.72 -4.23 -4.43
N PRO A 213 -27.57 -3.66 -4.86
CA PRO A 213 -27.09 -2.38 -4.34
C PRO A 213 -27.98 -1.17 -4.66
N GLY A 214 -28.93 -1.33 -5.58
CA GLY A 214 -29.81 -0.24 -5.97
C GLY A 214 -29.06 0.92 -6.63
N SER A 215 -29.39 2.15 -6.25
CA SER A 215 -28.77 3.39 -6.76
C SER A 215 -27.40 3.73 -6.17
N THR A 216 -26.81 2.84 -5.35
CA THR A 216 -25.46 3.07 -4.81
C THR A 216 -24.45 3.25 -5.94
N THR A 217 -23.71 4.37 -5.90
CA THR A 217 -22.78 4.75 -6.97
C THR A 217 -21.48 3.96 -6.99
N GLN A 218 -21.14 3.28 -5.87
CA GLN A 218 -19.98 2.43 -5.72
C GLN A 218 -20.21 1.32 -4.69
N TYR A 219 -19.91 0.07 -5.07
CA TYR A 219 -19.98 -1.10 -4.20
C TYR A 219 -18.96 -2.15 -4.65
N TYR A 220 -18.54 -3.00 -3.71
CA TYR A 220 -17.69 -4.13 -4.01
C TYR A 220 -18.05 -5.34 -3.17
N TYR A 221 -17.73 -6.52 -3.69
CA TYR A 221 -17.93 -7.80 -3.01
C TYR A 221 -16.72 -8.70 -3.23
N GLN A 222 -16.50 -9.63 -2.30
CA GLN A 222 -15.31 -10.47 -2.26
C GLN A 222 -15.69 -11.94 -2.24
N TRP A 223 -14.79 -12.77 -2.76
CA TRP A 223 -14.85 -14.22 -2.65
C TRP A 223 -13.45 -14.82 -2.72
N THR A 224 -13.29 -16.06 -2.27
CA THR A 224 -12.03 -16.81 -2.39
C THR A 224 -12.10 -17.69 -3.64
N PRO A 225 -11.46 -17.32 -4.77
CA PRO A 225 -11.46 -18.15 -5.96
C PRO A 225 -10.49 -19.33 -5.86
N THR A 226 -10.69 -20.29 -6.75
CA THR A 226 -9.79 -21.42 -7.01
C THR A 226 -8.95 -21.10 -8.24
N ALA A 227 -7.63 -21.32 -8.16
CA ALA A 227 -6.73 -21.12 -9.30
C ALA A 227 -7.18 -21.92 -10.53
N ASN A 228 -7.04 -21.34 -11.72
CA ASN A 228 -7.52 -21.88 -13.01
C ASN A 228 -9.05 -22.03 -13.16
N GLN A 229 -9.85 -21.53 -12.21
CA GLN A 229 -11.30 -21.57 -12.33
C GLN A 229 -11.86 -20.25 -12.91
N CYS A 230 -12.86 -20.36 -13.77
CA CYS A 230 -13.61 -19.23 -14.30
C CYS A 230 -14.92 -19.02 -13.53
N TYR A 231 -15.23 -17.74 -13.30
CA TYR A 231 -16.42 -17.23 -12.66
C TYR A 231 -17.18 -16.36 -13.66
N TYR A 232 -18.51 -16.45 -13.64
CA TYR A 232 -19.36 -15.59 -14.45
C TYR A 232 -19.94 -14.48 -13.59
N ILE A 233 -19.99 -13.28 -14.13
CA ILE A 233 -20.50 -12.10 -13.47
C ILE A 233 -21.67 -11.59 -14.29
N THR A 234 -22.80 -11.42 -13.64
CA THR A 234 -24.01 -10.88 -14.26
C THR A 234 -24.34 -9.56 -13.60
N ILE A 235 -24.53 -8.52 -14.40
CA ILE A 235 -25.06 -7.23 -13.96
C ILE A 235 -26.40 -7.04 -14.63
N ASP A 236 -27.43 -6.77 -13.86
CA ASP A 236 -28.79 -6.49 -14.34
C ASP A 236 -29.25 -5.14 -13.80
N GLY A 237 -30.11 -4.48 -14.54
CA GLY A 237 -30.72 -3.23 -14.12
C GLY A 237 -32.06 -3.48 -13.52
N TYR A 238 -32.16 -3.31 -12.20
CA TYR A 238 -33.38 -3.61 -11.45
C TYR A 238 -34.59 -2.90 -12.05
N ALA A 239 -35.64 -3.66 -12.40
CA ALA A 239 -36.85 -3.20 -13.05
C ALA A 239 -36.59 -2.46 -14.39
N GLY A 240 -35.63 -2.97 -15.17
CA GLY A 240 -35.28 -2.45 -16.50
C GLY A 240 -34.41 -1.19 -16.48
N THR A 241 -33.77 -0.89 -15.36
CA THR A 241 -32.93 0.30 -15.21
C THR A 241 -31.72 0.23 -16.14
N ALA A 242 -31.48 1.26 -16.94
CA ALA A 242 -30.29 1.35 -17.77
C ALA A 242 -29.24 2.22 -17.08
N CYS A 243 -28.04 1.68 -16.92
CA CYS A 243 -26.92 2.35 -16.26
C CYS A 243 -25.64 2.25 -17.07
N GLN A 244 -24.82 3.28 -16.91
CA GLN A 244 -23.40 3.24 -17.19
C GLN A 244 -22.65 2.99 -15.88
N TYR A 245 -21.55 2.26 -15.95
CA TYR A 245 -20.75 1.96 -14.77
C TYR A 245 -19.32 1.59 -15.16
N ARG A 246 -18.42 1.62 -14.19
CA ARG A 246 -17.10 1.01 -14.28
C ARG A 246 -17.08 -0.30 -13.53
N LEU A 247 -16.44 -1.31 -14.09
CA LEU A 247 -16.29 -2.63 -13.51
C LEU A 247 -14.81 -3.01 -13.42
N THR A 248 -14.41 -3.50 -12.27
CA THR A 248 -13.08 -4.08 -12.05
C THR A 248 -13.24 -5.40 -11.33
N VAL A 249 -12.65 -6.46 -11.86
CA VAL A 249 -12.39 -7.68 -11.10
C VAL A 249 -10.91 -7.70 -10.77
N GLY A 250 -10.62 -7.72 -9.49
CA GLY A 250 -9.27 -7.56 -9.02
C GLY A 250 -8.86 -8.63 -8.05
N SER A 251 -7.55 -8.74 -7.92
CA SER A 251 -6.97 -9.30 -6.72
C SER A 251 -6.86 -8.16 -5.73
N LEU A 252 -7.32 -8.36 -4.49
CA LEU A 252 -6.71 -7.61 -3.42
C LEU A 252 -5.28 -8.13 -3.35
N ILE A 253 -4.36 -7.49 -4.07
CA ILE A 253 -2.96 -7.61 -3.74
C ILE A 253 -2.93 -7.11 -2.31
N VAL A 254 -2.87 -8.04 -1.36
CA VAL A 254 -2.47 -7.72 -0.01
C VAL A 254 -1.05 -7.25 -0.22
N LEU A 255 -0.89 -5.94 -0.33
CA LEU A 255 0.42 -5.37 -0.16
C LEU A 255 0.84 -5.86 1.23
N PRO A 256 1.98 -6.57 1.35
CA PRO A 256 2.49 -6.94 2.65
C PRO A 256 2.45 -5.68 3.52
N ILE A 257 1.88 -5.79 4.72
CA ILE A 257 1.72 -4.74 5.74
C ILE A 257 2.28 -3.38 5.33
N GLU A 258 1.44 -2.35 5.34
CA GLU A 258 1.93 -0.98 5.20
C GLU A 258 2.65 -0.57 6.50
N LEU A 259 3.94 -0.92 6.56
CA LEU A 259 4.87 -0.46 7.58
C LEU A 259 5.04 1.05 7.40
N ILE A 260 4.32 1.82 8.19
CA ILE A 260 4.29 3.29 8.10
C ILE A 260 5.64 3.87 8.46
N ARG A 261 6.28 3.29 9.48
CA ARG A 261 7.58 3.74 9.98
C ARG A 261 8.33 2.60 10.63
N PHE A 262 9.66 2.67 10.52
CA PHE A 262 10.60 1.92 11.32
C PHE A 262 11.74 2.86 11.68
N ASP A 263 12.04 2.99 12.96
CA ASP A 263 12.99 3.96 13.51
C ASP A 263 13.84 3.32 14.62
N ALA A 264 15.04 3.84 14.81
CA ALA A 264 16.02 3.37 15.79
C ALA A 264 16.65 4.56 16.50
N LYS A 265 16.63 4.53 17.84
CA LYS A 265 17.22 5.58 18.67
C LYS A 265 18.13 4.99 19.74
N VAL A 266 19.33 5.54 19.88
CA VAL A 266 20.23 5.16 20.98
C VAL A 266 19.67 5.67 22.29
N LEU A 267 19.48 4.77 23.27
CA LEU A 267 19.08 5.10 24.64
C LEU A 267 20.13 4.53 25.60
N GLY A 268 21.04 5.39 26.06
CA GLY A 268 22.14 4.96 26.94
C GLY A 268 23.03 3.90 26.28
N ASN A 269 22.93 2.65 26.77
CA ASN A 269 23.72 1.52 26.27
C ASN A 269 23.03 0.66 25.22
N SER A 270 21.77 0.91 24.92
CA SER A 270 20.96 0.13 24.01
C SER A 270 20.50 0.94 22.79
N VAL A 271 19.98 0.23 21.80
CA VAL A 271 19.22 0.82 20.69
C VAL A 271 17.75 0.46 20.87
N HIS A 272 16.90 1.47 20.94
CA HIS A 272 15.46 1.32 20.99
C HIS A 272 14.89 1.37 19.57
N LEU A 273 14.29 0.26 19.14
CA LEU A 273 13.68 0.07 17.84
C LEU A 273 12.17 0.28 17.97
N THR A 274 11.58 1.08 17.09
CA THR A 274 10.13 1.31 17.08
C THR A 274 9.58 1.22 15.67
N TRP A 275 8.40 0.61 15.51
CA TRP A 275 7.71 0.58 14.24
C TRP A 275 6.20 0.69 14.39
N ALA A 276 5.54 1.04 13.30
CA ALA A 276 4.09 1.04 13.25
C ALA A 276 3.56 0.52 11.92
N THR A 277 2.42 -0.13 11.99
CA THR A 277 1.69 -0.72 10.87
C THR A 277 0.34 -0.04 10.73
N ALA A 278 -0.05 0.36 9.52
CA ALA A 278 -1.38 0.94 9.28
C ALA A 278 -2.47 -0.12 9.38
N SER A 279 -2.15 -1.29 8.84
CA SER A 279 -2.97 -2.49 8.82
C SER A 279 -2.07 -3.73 8.80
N GLU A 280 -2.60 -4.84 9.28
CA GLU A 280 -1.98 -6.16 9.25
C GLU A 280 -2.97 -7.14 8.66
N ILE A 281 -2.54 -7.97 7.74
CA ILE A 281 -3.37 -9.03 7.16
C ILE A 281 -2.51 -10.27 7.10
N ASN A 282 -2.98 -11.35 7.72
CA ASN A 282 -2.26 -12.62 7.87
C ASN A 282 -0.84 -12.51 8.45
N ASN A 283 -0.54 -11.47 9.23
CA ASN A 283 0.78 -11.29 9.83
C ASN A 283 0.98 -12.27 10.99
N HIS A 284 1.98 -13.14 10.90
CA HIS A 284 2.31 -14.05 11.99
C HIS A 284 3.23 -13.37 13.01
N TYR A 285 4.39 -12.89 12.56
CA TYR A 285 5.37 -12.23 13.43
C TYR A 285 6.37 -11.36 12.64
N PHE A 286 7.04 -10.48 13.38
CA PHE A 286 8.16 -9.68 12.92
C PHE A 286 9.47 -10.26 13.47
N THR A 287 10.42 -10.61 12.60
CA THR A 287 11.81 -10.86 12.99
C THR A 287 12.59 -9.56 12.83
N LEU A 288 13.05 -8.99 13.93
CA LEU A 288 13.99 -7.89 13.91
C LEU A 288 15.37 -8.45 13.62
N GLU A 289 16.07 -7.86 12.67
CA GLU A 289 17.41 -8.29 12.27
C GLU A 289 18.38 -7.12 12.37
N LYS A 290 19.63 -7.41 12.74
CA LYS A 290 20.70 -6.42 12.85
C LYS A 290 21.95 -6.81 12.07
N SER A 291 22.72 -5.83 11.63
CA SER A 291 23.95 -6.00 10.86
C SER A 291 24.98 -4.93 11.21
N LYS A 292 26.27 -5.30 11.14
CA LYS A 292 27.40 -4.37 11.27
C LYS A 292 27.81 -3.77 9.91
N ASP A 293 27.57 -4.48 8.81
CA ASP A 293 28.02 -4.12 7.47
C ASP A 293 26.88 -3.73 6.52
N GLY A 294 25.62 -3.85 6.96
CA GLY A 294 24.42 -3.55 6.18
C GLY A 294 24.08 -4.59 5.10
N SER A 295 24.81 -5.72 5.07
CA SER A 295 24.65 -6.79 4.08
C SER A 295 24.37 -8.14 4.71
N ARG A 296 25.05 -8.48 5.81
CA ARG A 296 24.88 -9.73 6.57
C ARG A 296 24.06 -9.44 7.82
N PHE A 297 22.79 -9.86 7.79
CA PHE A 297 21.86 -9.66 8.87
C PHE A 297 21.75 -10.91 9.74
N ILE A 298 21.78 -10.73 11.06
CA ILE A 298 21.51 -11.76 12.06
C ILE A 298 20.20 -11.45 12.78
N PRO A 299 19.44 -12.48 13.19
CA PRO A 299 18.21 -12.27 13.95
C PRO A 299 18.54 -11.69 15.33
N LEU A 300 17.78 -10.67 15.74
CA LEU A 300 17.83 -10.04 17.05
C LEU A 300 16.68 -10.55 17.93
N ALA A 301 15.45 -10.49 17.42
CA ALA A 301 14.26 -10.88 18.17
C ALA A 301 13.08 -11.20 17.25
N GLU A 302 12.12 -11.96 17.77
CA GLU A 302 10.83 -12.20 17.14
C GLU A 302 9.72 -11.56 17.97
N VAL A 303 8.83 -10.82 17.34
CA VAL A 303 7.71 -10.12 17.98
C VAL A 303 6.42 -10.52 17.29
N PRO A 304 5.45 -11.12 18.01
CA PRO A 304 4.17 -11.53 17.42
C PRO A 304 3.44 -10.38 16.72
N GLY A 305 2.90 -10.69 15.54
CA GLY A 305 2.01 -9.81 14.81
C GLY A 305 0.59 -9.80 15.41
N ALA A 306 -0.28 -8.95 14.87
CA ALA A 306 -1.69 -8.91 15.25
C ALA A 306 -2.56 -9.92 14.49
N GLY A 307 -2.00 -10.72 13.57
CA GLY A 307 -2.77 -11.58 12.66
C GLY A 307 -3.49 -10.74 11.61
N ASN A 308 -4.65 -10.19 11.97
CA ASN A 308 -5.43 -9.27 11.16
C ASN A 308 -5.77 -8.00 11.96
N SER A 309 -5.45 -6.83 11.41
CA SER A 309 -5.70 -5.52 11.99
C SER A 309 -5.99 -4.51 10.88
N THR A 310 -7.07 -3.73 11.00
CA THR A 310 -7.33 -2.58 10.11
C THR A 310 -7.04 -1.24 10.79
N THR A 311 -6.48 -1.28 11.99
CA THR A 311 -6.15 -0.12 12.82
C THR A 311 -4.65 -0.02 13.04
N LEU A 312 -4.16 1.22 13.20
CA LEU A 312 -2.78 1.51 13.52
C LEU A 312 -2.30 0.70 14.74
N ARG A 313 -1.19 -0.03 14.59
CA ARG A 313 -0.48 -0.68 15.71
C ARG A 313 0.91 -0.10 15.86
N ASN A 314 1.35 -0.01 17.11
CA ASN A 314 2.69 0.47 17.45
C ASN A 314 3.42 -0.62 18.21
N TYR A 315 4.68 -0.80 17.87
CA TYR A 315 5.54 -1.82 18.45
C TYR A 315 6.88 -1.21 18.83
N ALA A 316 7.55 -1.85 19.78
CA ALA A 316 8.89 -1.47 20.20
C ALA A 316 9.68 -2.69 20.65
N HIS A 317 10.99 -2.62 20.49
CA HIS A 317 11.95 -3.59 20.99
C HIS A 317 13.26 -2.91 21.36
N GLU A 318 14.03 -3.50 22.26
CA GLU A 318 15.33 -2.98 22.69
C GLU A 318 16.43 -3.94 22.26
N ASP A 319 17.46 -3.42 21.59
CA ASP A 319 18.75 -4.10 21.43
C ASP A 319 19.67 -3.69 22.57
N PRO A 320 19.79 -4.50 23.65
CA PRO A 320 20.66 -4.17 24.79
C PRO A 320 22.15 -4.24 24.46
N PHE A 321 22.52 -4.83 23.33
CA PHE A 321 23.91 -5.10 22.95
C PHE A 321 24.19 -4.72 21.49
N PRO A 322 24.04 -3.44 21.11
CA PRO A 322 24.38 -2.99 19.77
C PRO A 322 25.90 -3.09 19.56
N PHE A 323 26.32 -3.25 18.31
CA PHE A 323 27.74 -3.11 17.95
C PHE A 323 28.20 -1.68 18.22
N SER A 324 29.50 -1.50 18.39
CA SER A 324 30.08 -0.16 18.37
C SER A 324 30.15 0.37 16.92
N GLY A 325 29.95 1.68 16.76
CA GLY A 325 29.85 2.32 15.46
C GLY A 325 28.47 2.20 14.82
N VAL A 326 28.42 2.15 13.49
CA VAL A 326 27.16 2.09 12.73
C VAL A 326 26.53 0.70 12.86
N ASN A 327 25.29 0.68 13.33
CA ASN A 327 24.45 -0.51 13.37
C ASN A 327 23.33 -0.34 12.34
N TYR A 328 23.09 -1.37 11.55
CA TYR A 328 22.00 -1.43 10.59
C TYR A 328 20.92 -2.36 11.12
N TYR A 329 19.66 -1.96 10.98
CA TYR A 329 18.51 -2.76 11.39
C TYR A 329 17.51 -2.86 10.24
N ARG A 330 16.82 -3.99 10.16
CA ARG A 330 15.63 -4.19 9.30
C ARG A 330 14.63 -5.09 10.00
N ILE A 331 13.38 -5.02 9.55
CA ILE A 331 12.33 -5.95 9.96
C ILE A 331 12.12 -6.94 8.81
N ARG A 332 12.10 -8.22 9.13
CA ARG A 332 11.55 -9.29 8.28
C ARG A 332 10.19 -9.66 8.82
N GLN A 333 9.14 -9.34 8.08
CA GLN A 333 7.78 -9.74 8.44
C GLN A 333 7.50 -11.12 7.85
N THR A 334 6.92 -12.03 8.64
CA THR A 334 6.51 -13.35 8.19
C THR A 334 5.00 -13.51 8.34
N ASP A 335 4.34 -13.92 7.27
CA ASP A 335 2.90 -14.16 7.24
C ASP A 335 2.57 -15.59 7.72
N MET A 336 1.28 -15.86 7.99
CA MET A 336 0.80 -17.16 8.48
C MET A 336 1.04 -18.32 7.51
N ASP A 337 1.26 -18.03 6.23
CA ASP A 337 1.61 -19.01 5.20
C ASP A 337 3.14 -19.20 5.02
N GLY A 338 3.94 -18.49 5.81
CA GLY A 338 5.40 -18.55 5.81
C GLY A 338 6.08 -17.62 4.80
N GLN A 339 5.34 -16.88 3.99
CA GLN A 339 5.89 -15.86 3.11
C GLN A 339 6.43 -14.67 3.91
N PHE A 340 7.41 -13.96 3.37
CA PHE A 340 8.02 -12.85 4.09
C PHE A 340 8.43 -11.69 3.20
N SER A 341 8.49 -10.50 3.81
CA SER A 341 8.96 -9.26 3.20
C SER A 341 9.93 -8.55 4.15
N TYR A 342 10.74 -7.64 3.61
CA TYR A 342 11.67 -6.83 4.40
C TYR A 342 11.26 -5.36 4.39
N SER A 343 11.49 -4.68 5.51
CA SER A 343 11.47 -3.22 5.58
C SER A 343 12.67 -2.60 4.85
N SER A 344 12.63 -1.28 4.67
CA SER A 344 13.84 -0.49 4.47
C SER A 344 14.82 -0.70 5.62
N ILE A 345 16.12 -0.62 5.31
CA ILE A 345 17.20 -0.66 6.31
C ILE A 345 17.32 0.71 6.94
N ILE A 346 17.39 0.76 8.27
CA ILE A 346 17.72 1.96 9.03
C ILE A 346 19.09 1.81 9.68
N ALA A 347 19.78 2.92 9.88
CA ALA A 347 21.10 2.92 10.50
C ALA A 347 21.13 3.86 11.70
N VAL A 348 21.82 3.43 12.76
CA VAL A 348 22.08 4.26 13.94
C VAL A 348 23.53 4.10 14.35
N ASN A 349 24.18 5.22 14.62
CA ASN A 349 25.56 5.22 15.08
C ASN A 349 25.60 5.17 16.61
N VAL A 350 26.05 4.06 17.17
CA VAL A 350 26.32 3.91 18.58
C VAL A 350 27.77 4.32 18.80
N LYS A 351 27.99 5.44 19.49
CA LYS A 351 29.34 5.88 19.84
C LYS A 351 30.11 4.72 20.47
N ASP A 352 31.33 4.49 19.98
CA ASP A 352 32.26 3.53 20.56
C ASP A 352 32.26 3.69 22.07
N LYS A 353 31.81 2.64 22.76
CA LYS A 353 31.82 2.61 24.23
C LYS A 353 33.15 2.12 24.79
N GLY A 354 34.16 1.92 23.94
CA GLY A 354 35.25 1.02 24.26
C GLY A 354 34.73 -0.41 24.40
N ASN A 355 35.62 -1.34 24.67
CA ASN A 355 35.23 -2.72 24.79
C ASN A 355 34.42 -2.94 26.09
N VAL A 356 33.21 -3.49 25.96
CA VAL A 356 32.34 -3.77 27.11
C VAL A 356 32.84 -5.06 27.75
N PHE A 357 33.43 -4.93 28.94
CA PHE A 357 33.88 -6.04 29.78
C PHE A 357 33.02 -6.09 31.05
N SER A 358 32.35 -7.21 31.29
CA SER A 358 31.46 -7.37 32.45
C SER A 358 31.48 -8.79 32.96
N ALA A 359 31.28 -8.94 34.27
CA ALA A 359 31.24 -10.23 34.92
C ALA A 359 30.19 -10.26 36.03
N TRP A 360 29.52 -11.40 36.20
CA TRP A 360 28.48 -11.59 37.21
C TRP A 360 28.42 -13.04 37.70
N GLN A 361 27.90 -13.24 38.90
CA GLN A 361 27.55 -14.56 39.39
C GLN A 361 26.23 -15.01 38.76
N ASN A 362 26.23 -16.20 38.18
CA ASN A 362 25.02 -16.86 37.68
C ASN A 362 24.65 -17.99 38.64
N THR A 363 23.80 -17.67 39.61
CA THR A 363 23.34 -18.59 40.66
C THR A 363 22.63 -19.82 40.09
N ALA A 364 21.75 -19.64 39.10
CA ALA A 364 20.99 -20.74 38.50
C ALA A 364 21.87 -21.81 37.82
N SER A 365 23.02 -21.41 37.27
CA SER A 365 23.95 -22.33 36.60
C SER A 365 25.17 -22.72 37.44
N GLY A 366 25.34 -22.14 38.63
CA GLY A 366 26.53 -22.32 39.44
C GLY A 366 27.83 -21.86 38.74
N SER A 367 27.79 -20.76 38.00
CA SER A 367 28.94 -20.24 37.24
C SER A 367 29.19 -18.75 37.47
N VAL A 368 30.39 -18.30 37.13
CA VAL A 368 30.71 -16.89 36.88
C VAL A 368 30.62 -16.67 35.38
N GLY A 369 29.71 -15.79 34.96
CA GLY A 369 29.58 -15.36 33.57
C GLY A 369 30.48 -14.15 33.32
N VAL A 370 31.21 -14.16 32.20
CA VAL A 370 32.02 -13.03 31.72
C VAL A 370 31.62 -12.76 30.27
N ILE A 371 31.32 -11.50 29.95
CA ILE A 371 31.13 -11.03 28.57
C ILE A 371 32.23 -10.04 28.22
N TYR A 372 32.75 -10.21 27.01
CA TYR A 372 33.63 -9.25 26.37
C TYR A 372 33.17 -9.00 24.93
N PHE A 373 33.10 -7.73 24.53
CA PHE A 373 32.89 -7.35 23.14
C PHE A 373 34.22 -6.96 22.51
N SER A 374 34.72 -7.76 21.58
CA SER A 374 35.96 -7.45 20.87
C SER A 374 35.68 -6.76 19.54
N THR A 375 36.49 -5.77 19.20
CA THR A 375 36.44 -5.09 17.91
C THR A 375 37.10 -5.88 16.79
N GLU A 376 37.94 -6.85 17.12
CA GLU A 376 38.69 -7.71 16.20
C GLU A 376 38.85 -9.14 16.77
N SER A 377 39.41 -10.06 16.00
CA SER A 377 39.76 -11.38 16.53
C SER A 377 41.12 -11.29 17.21
N THR A 378 41.20 -11.67 18.49
CA THR A 378 42.41 -11.51 19.30
C THR A 378 42.55 -12.61 20.35
N ILE A 379 43.71 -12.69 20.98
CA ILE A 379 43.97 -13.56 22.13
C ILE A 379 44.02 -12.67 23.37
N GLY A 380 43.23 -13.01 24.38
CA GLY A 380 43.20 -12.30 25.66
C GLY A 380 43.53 -13.22 26.82
N ARG A 381 44.05 -12.66 27.91
CA ARG A 381 44.30 -13.36 29.18
C ARG A 381 43.32 -12.89 30.24
N LEU A 382 42.47 -13.80 30.71
CA LEU A 382 41.53 -13.55 31.78
C LEU A 382 42.12 -13.99 33.13
N ARG A 383 42.15 -13.06 34.09
CA ARG A 383 42.64 -13.29 35.45
C ARG A 383 41.58 -12.93 36.47
N MET A 384 41.54 -13.67 37.57
CA MET A 384 40.78 -13.28 38.76
C MET A 384 41.72 -13.16 39.95
N ILE A 385 41.59 -12.07 40.69
CA ILE A 385 42.41 -11.73 41.85
C ILE A 385 41.48 -11.55 43.05
N ASP A 386 41.79 -12.19 44.18
CA ASP A 386 41.05 -12.01 45.43
C ASP A 386 41.39 -10.66 46.11
N ILE A 387 40.66 -10.29 47.15
CA ILE A 387 40.84 -9.01 47.87
C ILE A 387 42.23 -8.86 48.51
N ASN A 388 42.95 -9.96 48.72
CA ASN A 388 44.32 -9.95 49.26
C ASN A 388 45.38 -9.80 48.15
N GLY A 389 44.97 -9.59 46.90
CA GLY A 389 45.86 -9.46 45.76
C GLY A 389 46.38 -10.80 45.21
N ARG A 390 45.87 -11.94 45.68
CA ARG A 390 46.30 -13.26 45.19
C ARG A 390 45.51 -13.64 43.94
N GLN A 391 46.22 -14.03 42.89
CA GLN A 391 45.60 -14.56 41.68
C GLN A 391 45.01 -15.95 41.95
N VAL A 392 43.71 -16.10 41.73
CA VAL A 392 42.94 -17.34 41.94
C VAL A 392 42.50 -18.00 40.64
N TYR A 393 42.57 -17.29 39.50
CA TYR A 393 42.26 -17.81 38.17
C TYR A 393 43.13 -17.17 37.11
N ASN A 394 43.50 -17.93 36.08
CA ASN A 394 44.22 -17.46 34.90
C ASN A 394 43.95 -18.35 33.69
N MET A 395 43.49 -17.78 32.59
CA MET A 395 43.20 -18.51 31.36
C MET A 395 43.42 -17.65 30.12
N ASP A 396 44.11 -18.19 29.12
CA ASP A 396 44.19 -17.58 27.79
C ASP A 396 42.93 -17.95 26.98
N LEU A 397 42.35 -16.96 26.30
CA LEU A 397 41.08 -17.03 25.61
C LEU A 397 41.26 -16.57 24.17
N HIS A 398 40.74 -17.34 23.22
CA HIS A 398 40.53 -16.86 21.87
C HIS A 398 39.20 -16.09 21.82
N MET A 399 39.23 -14.88 21.29
CA MET A 399 38.07 -13.99 21.20
C MET A 399 37.79 -13.67 19.75
N ASP A 400 36.57 -13.94 19.32
CA ASP A 400 36.08 -13.56 18.01
C ASP A 400 35.63 -12.09 17.99
N THR A 401 35.54 -11.52 16.79
CA THR A 401 34.95 -10.20 16.62
C THR A 401 33.48 -10.22 17.06
N GLY A 402 33.07 -9.26 17.89
CA GLY A 402 31.73 -9.19 18.46
C GLY A 402 31.67 -9.76 19.88
N ARG A 403 30.55 -10.42 20.21
CA ARG A 403 30.25 -10.89 21.58
C ARG A 403 30.95 -12.21 21.88
N ASN A 404 31.72 -12.23 22.97
CA ASN A 404 32.34 -13.42 23.53
C ASN A 404 31.77 -13.69 24.93
N ASP A 405 31.25 -14.89 25.15
CA ASP A 405 30.69 -15.33 26.43
C ASP A 405 31.58 -16.42 27.03
N PHE A 406 32.08 -16.19 28.24
CA PHE A 406 32.87 -17.15 29.00
C PHE A 406 32.14 -17.55 30.28
N LYS A 407 32.23 -18.84 30.61
CA LYS A 407 31.66 -19.41 31.84
C LYS A 407 32.77 -20.07 32.63
N ILE A 408 32.92 -19.66 33.88
CA ILE A 408 33.89 -20.23 34.81
C ILE A 408 33.11 -20.91 35.93
N ASP A 409 33.53 -22.11 36.34
CA ASP A 409 32.88 -22.82 37.44
C ASP A 409 32.99 -22.01 38.75
N ARG A 410 31.85 -21.66 39.35
CA ARG A 410 31.79 -20.88 40.60
C ARG A 410 32.46 -21.60 41.77
N LYS A 411 32.53 -22.94 41.73
CA LYS A 411 33.13 -23.78 42.78
C LYS A 411 34.64 -23.60 42.91
N LEU A 412 35.29 -22.98 41.93
CA LEU A 412 36.72 -22.66 41.98
C LEU A 412 37.04 -21.54 42.97
N PHE A 413 36.02 -20.82 43.47
CA PHE A 413 36.18 -19.61 44.26
C PHE A 413 35.41 -19.70 45.58
N SER A 414 35.92 -19.07 46.64
CA SER A 414 35.16 -18.85 47.87
C SER A 414 34.26 -17.62 47.74
N ALA A 415 33.24 -17.46 48.59
CA ALA A 415 32.57 -16.16 48.70
C ALA A 415 33.56 -15.04 49.04
N GLY A 416 33.33 -13.86 48.47
CA GLY A 416 34.22 -12.71 48.60
C GLY A 416 34.20 -11.80 47.38
N VAL A 417 35.00 -10.73 47.45
CA VAL A 417 35.15 -9.75 46.37
C VAL A 417 36.40 -10.09 45.55
N TYR A 418 36.22 -10.08 44.24
CA TYR A 418 37.27 -10.37 43.26
C TYR A 418 37.41 -9.22 42.27
N VAL A 419 38.63 -8.99 41.82
CA VAL A 419 38.94 -8.17 40.64
C VAL A 419 39.18 -9.11 39.47
N ILE A 420 38.40 -8.94 38.41
CA ILE A 420 38.53 -9.69 37.17
C ILE A 420 39.23 -8.78 36.17
N ILE A 421 40.27 -9.31 35.52
CA ILE A 421 41.13 -8.57 34.60
C ILE A 421 41.15 -9.31 33.27
N LEU A 422 40.86 -8.61 32.18
CA LEU A 422 41.09 -9.11 30.83
C LEU A 422 42.20 -8.28 30.19
N GLU A 423 43.26 -8.94 29.76
CA GLU A 423 44.40 -8.33 29.07
C GLU A 423 44.44 -8.81 27.63
N THR A 424 44.40 -7.90 26.68
CA THR A 424 44.68 -8.16 25.27
C THR A 424 46.02 -7.51 24.89
N GLU A 425 46.44 -7.59 23.63
CA GLU A 425 47.63 -6.87 23.17
C GLU A 425 47.50 -5.34 23.31
N ASP A 426 46.28 -4.82 23.12
CA ASP A 426 46.04 -3.37 23.06
C ASP A 426 45.52 -2.76 24.36
N GLU A 427 44.90 -3.55 25.24
CA GLU A 427 44.20 -3.02 26.40
C GLU A 427 44.20 -3.95 27.62
N VAL A 428 44.04 -3.33 28.79
CA VAL A 428 43.79 -4.04 30.05
C VAL A 428 42.53 -3.48 30.68
N MET A 429 41.50 -4.32 30.79
CA MET A 429 40.23 -3.96 31.41
C MET A 429 40.06 -4.66 32.75
N ARG A 430 39.30 -4.02 33.64
CA ARG A 430 39.06 -4.51 35.01
C ARG A 430 37.60 -4.32 35.39
N THR A 431 37.04 -5.30 36.07
CA THR A 431 35.74 -5.19 36.76
C THR A 431 35.84 -5.84 38.13
N SER A 432 35.01 -5.40 39.08
CA SER A 432 34.84 -6.09 40.36
C SER A 432 33.66 -7.05 40.31
N LEU A 433 33.73 -8.13 41.07
CA LEU A 433 32.67 -9.10 41.24
C LEU A 433 32.57 -9.51 42.71
N SER A 434 31.38 -9.43 43.29
CA SER A 434 31.09 -10.01 44.59
C SER A 434 30.47 -11.39 44.40
N LEU A 435 31.05 -12.40 45.03
CA LEU A 435 30.54 -13.77 45.04
C LEU A 435 29.92 -14.08 46.41
N SER A 436 28.67 -14.51 46.43
CA SER A 436 27.99 -15.01 47.64
C SER A 436 27.84 -16.53 47.60
N ASP A 437 27.63 -17.15 48.76
CA ASP A 437 27.41 -18.59 48.91
C ASP A 437 25.91 -18.98 48.80
N ASP A 438 25.04 -18.00 48.54
CA ASP A 438 23.61 -18.24 48.32
C ASP A 438 23.43 -18.95 46.95
N LEU A 439 23.31 -20.28 47.00
CA LEU A 439 22.92 -21.16 45.89
C LEU A 439 21.43 -21.46 45.93
#